data_AF-A0A0S8F1F7-F1
#
_entry.id   AF-A0A0S8F1F7-F1
#
_cell.length_a   1.000
_cell.length_b   1.000
_cell.length_c   1.000
_cell.angle_alpha   90.00
_cell.angle_beta   90.00
_cell.angle_gamma   90.00
#
_symmetry.space_group_name_H-M   'P 1'
#
loop_
_entity.id
_entity.type
_entity.pdbx_description
1 polymer ?
#
loop_
_entity_poly.entity_id
_entity_poly.type
_entity_poly.pdbx_seq_one_letter_code
_entity_poly.pdbx_strand_id
1 'polypeptide(L)'
;MSTITGFRFDTADGAGKMVDLVEDLSRQQLITLEDAATVTWPEGKKKPKTKHLDDMTGQGALGGAFWGMLFGLIFFVPFFGMAVGAGLGALIGHFSTYGIDKDFIKAAQDQVTEGTSAVFLMTSDAVTDKVTNAIKGSGLDFDLFYTNLSNDQEEQLRADFAP
;
A
#
# COMPACT_ATOMS: atom_id res chain seq x y z
N MET A 1 -7.41 -3.68 14.58
CA MET A 1 -7.98 -3.86 13.23
C MET A 1 -6.94 -3.33 12.27
N SER A 2 -6.59 -4.11 11.24
CA SER A 2 -5.53 -3.75 10.31
C SER A 2 -5.99 -2.62 9.40
N THR A 3 -5.18 -1.57 9.33
CA THR A 3 -5.37 -0.42 8.44
C THR A 3 -4.54 -0.65 7.19
N ILE A 4 -5.17 -0.51 6.03
CA ILE A 4 -4.48 -0.46 4.75
C ILE A 4 -4.29 1.00 4.36
N THR A 5 -3.07 1.33 3.97
CA THR A 5 -2.73 2.63 3.38
C THR A 5 -1.94 2.42 2.10
N GLY A 6 -2.29 3.18 1.06
CA GLY A 6 -1.56 3.26 -0.20
C GLY A 6 -0.90 4.63 -0.34
N PHE A 7 0.43 4.64 -0.42
CA PHE A 7 1.21 5.84 -0.65
C PHE A 7 1.88 5.78 -2.02
N ARG A 8 1.78 6.87 -2.78
CA ARG A 8 2.45 7.06 -4.08
C ARG A 8 3.64 7.99 -3.90
N PHE A 9 4.66 7.76 -4.71
CA PHE A 9 5.85 8.58 -4.84
C PHE A 9 6.10 8.88 -6.32
N ASP A 10 6.50 10.11 -6.62
CA ASP A 10 6.90 10.54 -7.97
C ASP A 10 8.33 10.11 -8.33
N THR A 11 8.93 9.22 -7.53
CA THR A 11 10.18 8.56 -7.85
C THR A 11 10.02 7.04 -7.79
N ALA A 12 10.81 6.32 -8.58
CA ALA A 12 10.80 4.87 -8.62
C ALA A 12 11.30 4.21 -7.31
N ASP A 13 12.07 4.93 -6.49
CA ASP A 13 12.69 4.46 -5.25
C ASP A 13 11.95 4.88 -3.96
N GLY A 14 11.02 5.83 -4.04
CA GLY A 14 10.33 6.39 -2.87
C GLY A 14 9.61 5.34 -2.02
N ALA A 15 8.92 4.39 -2.67
CA ALA A 15 8.24 3.29 -2.00
C ALA A 15 9.17 2.43 -1.13
N GLY A 16 10.42 2.19 -1.58
CA GLY A 16 11.41 1.45 -0.81
C GLY A 16 11.85 2.19 0.45
N LYS A 17 12.06 3.50 0.36
CA LYS A 17 12.45 4.32 1.52
C LYS A 17 11.36 4.39 2.59
N MET A 18 10.09 4.46 2.17
CA MET A 18 8.96 4.43 3.09
C MET A 18 8.86 3.08 3.81
N VAL A 19 9.10 1.98 3.09
CA VAL A 19 9.19 0.64 3.70
C VAL A 19 10.26 0.62 4.78
N ASP A 20 11.49 1.03 4.46
CA ASP A 20 12.61 1.01 5.41
C ASP A 20 12.30 1.82 6.68
N LEU A 21 11.66 2.99 6.50
CA LEU A 21 11.21 3.84 7.59
C LEU A 21 10.16 3.15 8.48
N VAL A 22 9.14 2.55 7.88
CA VAL A 22 8.05 1.90 8.63
C VAL A 22 8.53 0.63 9.33
N GLU A 23 9.47 -0.11 8.74
CA GLU A 23 10.13 -1.23 9.41
C GLU A 23 10.90 -0.76 10.66
N ASP A 24 11.63 0.35 10.57
CA ASP A 24 12.35 0.90 11.72
C ASP A 24 11.38 1.34 12.84
N LEU A 25 10.28 2.00 12.49
CA LEU A 25 9.22 2.35 13.44
C LEU A 25 8.58 1.11 14.07
N SER A 26 8.42 0.03 13.29
CA SER A 26 7.90 -1.25 13.78
C SER A 26 8.85 -1.92 14.77
N ARG A 27 10.17 -1.91 14.49
CA ARG A 27 11.19 -2.38 15.43
C ARG A 27 11.21 -1.59 16.74
N GLN A 28 10.86 -0.31 16.69
CA GLN A 28 10.71 0.55 17.86
C GLN A 28 9.36 0.39 18.59
N GLN A 29 8.49 -0.52 18.13
CA GLN A 29 7.13 -0.74 18.65
C GLN A 29 6.24 0.51 18.60
N LEU A 30 6.50 1.41 17.63
CA LEU A 30 5.71 2.62 17.40
C LEU A 30 4.55 2.39 16.45
N ILE A 31 4.61 1.31 15.68
CA ILE A 31 3.56 0.82 14.78
C ILE A 31 3.72 -0.69 14.64
N THR A 32 2.64 -1.43 14.49
CA THR A 32 2.72 -2.83 14.08
C THR A 32 2.66 -2.87 12.57
N LEU A 33 3.76 -3.25 11.91
CA LEU A 33 3.74 -3.59 10.49
C LEU A 33 3.31 -5.06 10.36
N GLU A 34 2.14 -5.30 9.78
CA GLU A 34 1.62 -6.65 9.56
C GLU A 34 2.10 -7.23 8.23
N ASP A 35 2.09 -6.39 7.20
CA ASP A 35 2.52 -6.73 5.86
C ASP A 35 2.79 -5.46 5.03
N ALA A 36 3.63 -5.57 4.00
CA ALA A 36 3.85 -4.49 3.05
C ALA A 36 4.34 -4.98 1.69
N ALA A 37 3.85 -4.31 0.65
CA ALA A 37 4.27 -4.56 -0.71
C ALA A 37 4.53 -3.26 -1.47
N THR A 38 5.53 -3.29 -2.34
CA THR A 38 5.92 -2.16 -3.18
C THR A 38 5.68 -2.48 -4.65
N VAL A 39 5.29 -1.45 -5.39
CA VAL A 39 5.17 -1.48 -6.84
C VAL A 39 5.97 -0.33 -7.39
N THR A 40 6.99 -0.62 -8.18
CA THR A 40 7.82 0.38 -8.84
C THR A 40 7.63 0.26 -10.34
N TRP A 41 7.35 1.37 -11.03
CA TRP A 41 7.27 1.40 -12.48
C TRP A 41 8.34 2.34 -13.05
N PRO A 42 9.55 1.83 -13.34
CA PRO A 42 10.61 2.68 -13.87
C PRO A 42 10.25 3.22 -15.26
N GLU A 43 10.73 4.41 -15.57
CA GLU A 43 10.56 5.03 -16.89
C GLU A 43 11.20 4.17 -18.01
N GLY A 44 10.54 4.13 -19.16
CA GLY A 44 10.87 3.30 -20.32
C GLY A 44 10.54 1.82 -20.14
N LYS A 45 9.85 1.39 -19.08
CA LYS A 45 9.51 -0.01 -18.84
C LYS A 45 8.06 -0.31 -19.19
N LYS A 46 7.87 -1.39 -19.94
CA LYS A 46 6.54 -1.85 -20.37
C LYS A 46 5.63 -2.31 -19.21
N LYS A 47 6.20 -2.59 -18.04
CA LYS A 47 5.51 -3.25 -16.92
C LYS A 47 6.09 -2.79 -15.58
N PRO A 48 5.25 -2.65 -14.53
CA PRO A 48 5.73 -2.43 -13.18
C PRO A 48 6.45 -3.65 -12.64
N LYS A 49 7.32 -3.43 -11.65
CA LYS A 49 7.95 -4.45 -10.83
C LYS A 49 7.33 -4.41 -9.45
N THR A 50 6.89 -5.57 -8.98
CA THR A 50 6.39 -5.75 -7.63
C THR A 50 7.51 -6.33 -6.78
N LYS A 51 7.75 -5.76 -5.61
CA LYS A 51 8.62 -6.34 -4.60
C LYS A 51 7.84 -6.44 -3.30
N HIS A 52 7.74 -7.66 -2.78
CA HIS A 52 7.22 -7.93 -1.46
C HIS A 52 8.38 -7.88 -0.44
N LEU A 53 8.08 -7.57 0.80
CA LEU A 53 9.04 -7.69 1.89
C LEU A 53 9.16 -9.17 2.30
N ASP A 54 10.13 -9.85 1.70
CA ASP A 54 10.38 -11.28 1.91
C ASP A 54 10.78 -11.64 3.36
N ASP A 55 11.09 -10.66 4.21
CA ASP A 55 11.56 -10.88 5.60
C ASP A 55 10.45 -10.89 6.66
N MET A 56 9.19 -10.57 6.32
CA MET A 56 8.09 -10.58 7.30
C MET A 56 7.50 -11.99 7.47
N THR A 57 8.28 -12.90 8.04
CA THR A 57 7.85 -14.27 8.42
C THR A 57 7.02 -14.30 9.72
N GLY A 58 6.19 -13.27 9.91
CA GLY A 58 5.26 -13.15 11.04
C GLY A 58 4.02 -14.02 10.85
N GLN A 59 3.43 -14.46 11.96
CA GLN A 59 2.16 -15.21 11.99
C GLN A 59 1.01 -14.24 11.65
N GLY A 60 0.81 -13.95 10.36
CA GLY A 60 -0.22 -13.00 9.87
C GLY A 60 0.09 -12.30 8.55
N ALA A 61 1.33 -12.34 8.05
CA ALA A 61 1.71 -11.71 6.78
C ALA A 61 1.08 -12.42 5.57
N LEU A 62 0.60 -11.65 4.59
CA LEU A 62 0.13 -12.20 3.32
C LEU A 62 1.38 -12.58 2.51
N GLY A 63 1.54 -13.87 2.19
CA GLY A 63 2.73 -14.32 1.48
C GLY A 63 2.87 -13.69 0.09
N GLY A 64 4.07 -13.72 -0.49
CA GLY A 64 4.34 -13.13 -1.82
C GLY A 64 3.43 -13.65 -2.95
N ALA A 65 2.83 -14.83 -2.80
CA ALA A 65 1.81 -15.36 -3.71
C ALA A 65 0.51 -14.52 -3.69
N PHE A 66 0.10 -14.01 -2.53
CA PHE A 66 -1.06 -13.13 -2.39
C PHE A 66 -0.83 -11.83 -3.16
N TRP A 67 0.26 -11.11 -2.86
CA TRP A 67 0.58 -9.84 -3.50
C TRP A 67 0.91 -9.99 -4.98
N GLY A 68 1.60 -11.07 -5.35
CA GLY A 68 1.87 -11.42 -6.74
C GLY A 68 0.59 -11.67 -7.53
N MET A 69 -0.40 -12.35 -6.94
CA MET A 69 -1.71 -12.53 -7.55
C MET A 69 -2.48 -11.20 -7.62
N LEU A 70 -2.54 -10.42 -6.54
CA LEU A 70 -3.26 -9.16 -6.49
C LEU A 70 -2.74 -8.18 -7.55
N PHE A 71 -1.44 -7.87 -7.54
CA PHE A 71 -0.86 -6.95 -8.50
C PHE A 71 -0.78 -7.54 -9.92
N GLY A 72 -0.65 -8.86 -10.02
CA GLY A 72 -0.83 -9.56 -11.29
C GLY A 72 -2.20 -9.27 -11.90
N LEU A 73 -3.26 -9.27 -11.11
CA LEU A 73 -4.60 -8.97 -11.59
C LEU A 73 -4.78 -7.46 -11.85
N ILE A 74 -4.34 -6.60 -10.94
CA ILE A 74 -4.46 -5.14 -11.06
C ILE A 74 -3.75 -4.61 -12.31
N PHE A 75 -2.52 -5.06 -12.61
CA PHE A 75 -1.72 -4.47 -13.70
C PHE A 75 -1.78 -5.24 -15.02
N PHE A 76 -2.27 -6.49 -15.03
CA PHE A 76 -2.30 -7.30 -16.25
C PHE A 76 -3.69 -7.65 -16.74
N VAL A 77 -4.73 -7.42 -15.93
CA VAL A 77 -6.12 -7.59 -16.35
C VAL A 77 -6.75 -6.22 -16.56
N PRO A 78 -6.92 -5.77 -17.82
CA PRO A 78 -7.67 -4.55 -18.08
C PRO A 78 -9.08 -4.72 -17.52
N PHE A 79 -9.56 -3.70 -16.79
CA PHE A 79 -10.90 -3.67 -16.20
C PHE A 79 -11.15 -4.65 -15.03
N PHE A 80 -10.11 -5.11 -14.32
CA PHE A 80 -10.24 -6.00 -13.14
C PHE A 80 -11.27 -5.50 -12.11
N GLY A 81 -11.41 -4.18 -11.90
CA GLY A 81 -12.42 -3.59 -11.01
C GLY A 81 -13.84 -3.42 -11.61
N MET A 82 -13.98 -3.52 -12.94
CA MET A 82 -15.27 -3.37 -13.64
C MET A 82 -15.89 -4.70 -14.08
N ALA A 83 -15.11 -5.78 -14.12
CA ALA A 83 -15.54 -7.05 -14.68
C ALA A 83 -16.52 -7.81 -13.77
N VAL A 84 -17.72 -8.06 -14.30
CA VAL A 84 -18.81 -8.80 -13.66
C VAL A 84 -18.76 -10.26 -14.11
N GLY A 85 -18.00 -11.09 -13.42
CA GLY A 85 -17.95 -12.54 -13.68
C GLY A 85 -17.69 -13.31 -12.39
N ALA A 86 -18.27 -14.51 -12.25
CA ALA A 86 -18.22 -15.27 -11.00
C ALA A 86 -16.78 -15.52 -10.48
N GLY A 87 -15.82 -15.74 -11.39
CA GLY A 87 -14.41 -15.92 -11.02
C GLY A 87 -13.74 -14.64 -10.48
N LEU A 88 -13.90 -13.50 -11.15
CA LEU A 88 -13.32 -12.22 -10.71
C LEU A 88 -14.05 -11.65 -9.49
N GLY A 89 -15.38 -11.80 -9.42
CA GLY A 89 -16.18 -11.37 -8.28
C GLY A 89 -15.85 -12.14 -7.00
N ALA A 90 -15.57 -13.44 -7.09
CA ALA A 90 -15.11 -14.23 -5.95
C ALA A 90 -13.73 -13.78 -5.44
N LEU A 91 -12.80 -13.48 -6.36
CA LEU A 91 -11.47 -12.96 -6.00
C LEU A 91 -11.57 -11.57 -5.34
N ILE A 92 -12.36 -10.65 -5.89
CA ILE A 92 -12.60 -9.34 -5.28
C ILE A 92 -13.23 -9.51 -3.88
N GLY A 93 -14.24 -10.38 -3.75
CA GLY A 93 -14.85 -10.66 -2.45
C GLY A 93 -13.87 -11.21 -1.42
N HIS A 94 -12.95 -12.09 -1.84
CA HIS A 94 -11.87 -12.59 -0.98
C HIS A 94 -10.87 -11.49 -0.60
N PHE A 95 -10.52 -10.58 -1.52
CA PHE A 95 -9.63 -9.47 -1.19
C PHE A 95 -10.27 -8.46 -0.24
N SER A 96 -11.58 -8.24 -0.35
CA SER A 96 -12.31 -7.33 0.55
C SER A 96 -12.33 -7.80 2.01
N THR A 97 -12.17 -9.10 2.29
CA THR A 97 -12.01 -9.56 3.68
C THR A 97 -10.71 -9.08 4.33
N TYR A 98 -9.74 -8.66 3.53
CA TYR A 98 -8.48 -8.07 3.99
C TYR A 98 -8.50 -6.53 3.92
N GLY A 99 -9.62 -5.91 3.53
CA GLY A 99 -9.73 -4.45 3.37
C GLY A 99 -9.28 -3.93 1.99
N ILE A 100 -9.11 -4.82 1.02
CA ILE A 100 -8.82 -4.48 -0.39
C ILE A 100 -10.13 -4.51 -1.17
N ASP A 101 -10.69 -3.33 -1.41
CA ASP A 101 -11.94 -3.17 -2.15
C ASP A 101 -11.72 -2.70 -3.60
N LYS A 102 -12.82 -2.36 -4.28
CA LYS A 102 -12.75 -1.90 -5.67
C LYS A 102 -12.11 -0.52 -5.80
N ASP A 103 -12.26 0.32 -4.78
CA ASP A 103 -11.71 1.68 -4.78
C ASP A 103 -10.20 1.62 -4.58
N PHE A 104 -9.70 0.71 -3.74
CA PHE A 104 -8.27 0.36 -3.68
C PHE A 104 -7.74 -0.04 -5.05
N ILE A 105 -8.40 -1.01 -5.70
CA ILE A 105 -7.94 -1.56 -6.99
C ILE A 105 -7.88 -0.44 -8.02
N LYS A 106 -8.92 0.39 -8.09
CA LYS A 106 -9.00 1.51 -9.01
C LYS A 106 -7.93 2.55 -8.72
N ALA A 107 -7.77 2.96 -7.47
CA ALA A 107 -6.78 3.96 -7.08
C ALA A 107 -5.35 3.46 -7.35
N ALA A 108 -5.05 2.19 -7.08
CA ALA A 108 -3.77 1.58 -7.42
C ALA A 108 -3.49 1.60 -8.93
N GLN A 109 -4.48 1.32 -9.79
CA GLN A 109 -4.33 1.41 -11.25
C GLN A 109 -4.11 2.85 -11.73
N ASP A 110 -4.85 3.80 -11.15
CA ASP A 110 -4.84 5.19 -11.58
C ASP A 110 -3.56 5.92 -11.11
N GLN A 111 -2.97 5.50 -9.98
CA GLN A 111 -1.82 6.17 -9.35
C GLN A 111 -0.47 5.56 -9.71
N VAL A 112 -0.38 4.24 -9.88
CA VAL A 112 0.88 3.57 -10.23
C VAL A 112 1.07 3.60 -11.74
N THR A 113 1.78 4.63 -12.19
CA THR A 113 2.09 4.87 -13.60
C THR A 113 3.60 4.90 -13.86
N GLU A 114 4.00 4.87 -15.12
CA GLU A 114 5.41 4.93 -15.50
C GLU A 114 6.12 6.16 -14.90
N GLY A 115 7.28 5.95 -14.29
CA GLY A 115 8.05 6.95 -13.54
C GLY A 115 7.77 6.97 -12.03
N THR A 116 6.70 6.33 -11.56
CA THR A 116 6.27 6.38 -10.15
C THR A 116 6.62 5.11 -9.37
N SER A 117 6.44 5.17 -8.06
CA SER A 117 6.32 3.98 -7.22
C SER A 117 5.19 4.13 -6.20
N ALA A 118 4.70 3.01 -5.69
CA ALA A 118 3.76 2.99 -4.58
C ALA A 118 4.14 1.92 -3.57
N VAL A 119 3.82 2.19 -2.32
CA VAL A 119 3.86 1.21 -1.22
C VAL A 119 2.45 1.03 -0.67
N PHE A 120 2.13 -0.22 -0.39
CA PHE A 120 0.90 -0.64 0.25
C PHE A 120 1.30 -1.22 1.60
N LEU A 121 0.83 -0.60 2.67
CA LEU A 121 1.16 -0.98 4.04
C LEU A 121 -0.09 -1.50 4.72
N MET A 122 0.04 -2.62 5.42
CA MET A 122 -0.93 -3.14 6.37
C MET A 122 -0.38 -2.93 7.77
N THR A 123 -1.00 -2.03 8.53
CA THR A 123 -0.48 -1.63 9.84
C THR A 123 -1.56 -1.59 10.90
N SER A 124 -1.16 -1.76 12.14
CA SER A 124 -2.02 -1.65 13.32
C SER A 124 -1.26 -0.99 14.48
N ASP A 125 -1.98 -0.64 15.54
CA ASP A 125 -1.42 -0.14 16.80
C ASP A 125 -0.43 1.04 16.64
N ALA A 126 -0.68 1.91 15.65
CA ALA A 126 0.17 3.06 15.38
C ALA A 126 0.08 4.09 16.52
N VAL A 127 1.24 4.50 17.03
CA VAL A 127 1.40 5.67 17.89
C VAL A 127 1.46 6.90 16.99
N THR A 128 0.28 7.42 16.61
CA THR A 128 0.09 8.44 15.56
C THR A 128 1.08 9.61 15.64
N ASP A 129 1.26 10.20 16.83
CA ASP A 129 2.17 11.33 17.00
C ASP A 129 3.62 10.98 16.65
N LYS A 130 4.08 9.77 17.01
CA LYS A 130 5.47 9.34 16.80
C LYS A 130 5.70 8.96 15.33
N VAL A 131 4.74 8.24 14.74
CA VAL A 131 4.78 7.85 13.33
C VAL A 131 4.75 9.10 12.44
N THR A 132 3.84 10.04 12.73
CA THR A 132 3.72 11.31 11.98
C THR A 132 5.00 12.11 12.05
N ASN A 133 5.58 12.28 13.24
CA ASN A 133 6.83 13.02 13.41
C ASN A 133 8.00 12.35 12.67
N ALA A 134 8.09 11.03 12.68
CA ALA A 134 9.16 10.32 11.97
C ALA A 134 9.02 10.44 10.45
N ILE A 135 7.81 10.30 9.92
CA ILE A 135 7.52 10.49 8.50
C ILE A 135 7.80 11.93 8.07
N LYS A 136 7.33 12.95 8.81
CA LYS A 136 7.69 14.35 8.53
C LYS A 136 9.20 14.60 8.59
N GLY A 137 9.88 14.00 9.56
CA GLY A 137 11.33 14.10 9.72
C GLY A 137 12.14 13.40 8.62
N SER A 138 11.54 12.45 7.90
CA SER A 138 12.21 11.72 6.81
C SER A 138 12.42 12.56 5.55
N GLY A 139 11.63 13.63 5.36
CA GLY A 139 11.64 14.44 4.16
C GLY A 139 11.14 13.71 2.90
N LEU A 140 10.45 12.58 3.05
CA LEU A 140 9.80 11.88 1.95
C LEU A 140 8.63 12.70 1.43
N ASP A 141 8.61 12.91 0.12
CA ASP A 141 7.46 13.49 -0.59
C ASP A 141 6.57 12.35 -1.11
N PHE A 142 5.32 12.33 -0.69
CA PHE A 142 4.39 11.24 -0.98
C PHE A 142 2.94 11.71 -0.96
N ASP A 143 2.12 10.98 -1.72
CA ASP A 143 0.66 11.15 -1.76
C ASP A 143 -0.04 9.95 -1.13
N LEU A 144 -0.81 10.18 -0.06
CA LEU A 144 -1.76 9.19 0.45
C LEU A 144 -2.98 9.14 -0.49
N PHE A 145 -3.03 8.12 -1.35
CA PHE A 145 -4.08 7.96 -2.34
C PHE A 145 -5.20 7.00 -1.93
N TYR A 146 -4.98 6.18 -0.91
CA TYR A 146 -5.99 5.25 -0.41
C TYR A 146 -5.79 4.96 1.08
N THR A 147 -6.90 4.87 1.82
CA THR A 147 -6.96 4.26 3.14
C THR A 147 -8.31 3.59 3.37
N ASN A 148 -8.36 2.55 4.21
CA ASN A 148 -9.61 1.92 4.66
C ASN A 148 -10.10 2.45 6.03
N LEU A 149 -9.52 3.56 6.51
CA LEU A 149 -9.99 4.28 7.69
C LEU A 149 -11.37 4.91 7.44
N SER A 150 -12.13 5.20 8.51
CA SER A 150 -13.35 6.00 8.35
C SER A 150 -13.02 7.43 7.92
N ASN A 151 -13.97 8.16 7.33
CA ASN A 151 -13.76 9.54 6.86
C ASN A 151 -13.16 10.44 7.96
N ASP A 152 -13.66 10.36 9.19
CA ASP A 152 -13.16 11.16 10.32
C ASP A 152 -11.70 10.82 10.64
N GLN A 153 -11.33 9.53 10.57
CA GLN A 153 -9.97 9.05 10.81
C GLN A 153 -9.04 9.41 9.64
N GLU A 154 -9.53 9.40 8.40
CA GLU A 154 -8.79 9.83 7.22
C GLU A 154 -8.54 11.33 7.24
N GLU A 155 -9.55 12.16 7.56
CA GLU A 155 -9.37 13.61 7.69
C GLU A 155 -8.33 13.94 8.74
N GLN A 156 -8.36 13.24 9.89
CA GLN A 156 -7.32 13.39 10.91
C GLN A 156 -5.95 12.97 10.38
N LEU A 157 -5.84 11.83 9.70
CA LEU A 157 -4.59 11.36 9.10
C LEU A 157 -4.04 12.40 8.10
N ARG A 158 -4.89 12.93 7.22
CA ARG A 158 -4.50 13.97 6.26
C ARG A 158 -4.09 15.27 6.96
N ALA A 159 -4.79 15.68 8.01
CA ALA A 159 -4.43 16.85 8.81
C ALA A 159 -3.06 16.65 9.49
N ASP A 160 -2.80 15.45 10.00
CA ASP A 160 -1.53 15.10 10.62
C ASP A 160 -0.37 15.17 9.62
N PHE A 161 -0.60 14.87 8.34
CA PHE A 161 0.42 14.92 7.27
C PHE A 161 0.39 16.17 6.38
N ALA A 162 -0.54 17.10 6.58
CA ALA A 162 -0.58 18.34 5.81
C ALA A 162 0.69 19.20 6.06
N PRO A 163 1.21 19.87 5.02
CA PRO A 163 2.40 20.73 5.09
C PRO A 163 2.19 22.00 5.94
#